data_AF-A0A4Q2UN06-F1
#
_entry.id   AF-A0A4Q2UN06-F1
#
_cell.length_a   1.000
_cell.length_b   1.000
_cell.length_c   1.000
_cell.angle_alpha   90.00
_cell.angle_beta   90.00
_cell.angle_gamma   90.00
#
_symmetry.space_group_name_H-M   'P 1'
#
loop_
_entity.id
_entity.type
_entity.pdbx_description
1 polymer ?
#
loop_
_entity_poly.entity_id
_entity_poly.type
_entity_poly.pdbx_seq_one_letter_code
_entity_poly.pdbx_strand_id
1 'polypeptide(L)' 'MSLIFLAGAVALAVFVLPLLYYRPVFKSRCPACGETHSIERIPRPALVRTLLGYLPTKYYICYSCMKRFLRFA' A
#
# COMPACT_ATOMS: atom_id res chain seq x y z
N MET A 1 -0.85 12.32 31.57
CA MET A 1 -2.06 12.02 30.76
C MET A 1 -1.94 12.57 29.33
N SER A 2 -1.58 13.85 29.13
CA SER A 2 -1.37 14.44 27.79
C SER A 2 -0.36 13.72 26.88
N LEU A 3 0.80 13.31 27.41
CA LEU A 3 1.83 12.60 26.64
C LEU A 3 1.36 11.27 26.04
N ILE A 4 0.48 10.54 26.73
CA ILE A 4 -0.05 9.24 26.27
C ILE A 4 -0.99 9.45 25.10
N PHE A 5 -1.87 10.46 25.17
CA PHE A 5 -2.75 10.81 24.05
C PHE A 5 -1.96 11.30 22.84
N LEU A 6 -0.89 12.08 23.06
CA LEU A 6 -0.03 12.60 22.00
C LEU A 6 0.74 11.46 21.30
N ALA A 7 1.34 10.55 22.07
CA ALA A 7 2.00 9.36 21.54
C ALA A 7 1.02 8.45 20.79
N GLY A 8 -0.19 8.25 21.32
CA GLY A 8 -1.25 7.48 20.68
C GLY A 8 -1.68 8.09 19.34
N ALA A 9 -1.86 9.40 19.27
CA ALA A 9 -2.23 10.11 18.04
C ALA A 9 -1.13 10.01 16.97
N VAL A 10 0.14 10.14 17.36
CA VAL A 10 1.28 10.00 16.44
C VAL A 10 1.35 8.57 15.90
N ALA A 11 1.22 7.56 16.77
CA ALA A 11 1.23 6.15 16.35
C ALA A 11 0.09 5.85 15.36
N LEU A 12 -1.11 6.36 15.62
CA LEU A 12 -2.25 6.24 14.72
C LEU A 12 -1.99 6.92 13.37
N ALA A 13 -1.44 8.14 13.38
CA ALA A 13 -1.11 8.87 12.16
C ALA A 13 -0.10 8.09 11.31
N VAL A 14 0.96 7.56 11.92
CA VAL A 14 1.98 6.73 11.24
C VAL A 14 1.37 5.48 10.62
N PHE A 15 0.28 4.94 11.17
CA PHE A 15 -0.41 3.77 10.63
C PHE A 15 -1.39 4.13 9.49
N VAL A 16 -2.16 5.21 9.68
CA VAL A 16 -3.27 5.60 8.80
C VAL A 16 -2.77 6.33 7.56
N LEU A 17 -1.77 7.21 7.69
CA LEU A 17 -1.22 7.98 6.56
C LEU A 17 -0.69 7.10 5.43
N PRO A 18 0.14 6.06 5.69
CA PRO A 18 0.60 5.17 4.62
C PRO A 18 -0.55 4.42 3.96
N LEU A 19 -1.54 3.97 4.72
CA LEU A 19 -2.73 3.30 4.16
C LEU A 19 -3.51 4.22 3.23
N LEU A 20 -3.70 5.49 3.62
CA LEU A 20 -4.39 6.50 2.80
C LEU A 20 -3.58 6.92 1.57
N TYR A 21 -2.26 7.03 1.71
CA TYR A 21 -1.36 7.41 0.62
C TYR A 21 -1.25 6.31 -0.45
N TYR A 22 -1.02 5.07 -0.02
CA TYR A 22 -0.79 3.95 -0.93
C TYR A 22 -2.07 3.29 -1.46
N ARG A 23 -3.23 3.57 -0.84
CA ARG A 23 -4.56 3.07 -1.22
C ARG A 23 -4.55 1.60 -1.69
N PRO A 24 -4.23 0.65 -0.80
CA PRO A 24 -4.18 -0.76 -1.18
C PRO A 24 -5.55 -1.23 -1.68
N VAL A 25 -5.55 -1.92 -2.83
CA VAL A 25 -6.75 -2.45 -3.46
C VAL A 25 -6.93 -3.94 -3.17
N PHE A 26 -8.18 -4.40 -3.07
CA PHE A 26 -8.50 -5.83 -2.92
C PHE A 26 -8.70 -6.53 -4.26
N LYS A 27 -8.96 -5.76 -5.32
CA LYS A 27 -9.26 -6.30 -6.65
C LYS A 27 -8.00 -6.89 -7.29
N SER A 28 -8.17 -7.97 -8.05
CA SER A 28 -7.13 -8.60 -8.85
C SER A 28 -6.82 -7.88 -10.16
N ARG A 29 -7.58 -6.82 -10.48
CA ARG A 29 -7.47 -6.05 -11.71
C ARG A 29 -6.72 -4.74 -11.45
N CYS A 30 -6.09 -4.21 -12.49
CA CYS A 30 -5.49 -2.87 -12.39
C CYS A 30 -6.58 -1.83 -12.05
N PRO A 31 -6.41 -0.99 -11.02
CA PRO A 31 -7.42 0.01 -10.67
C PRO A 31 -7.55 1.14 -11.70
N ALA A 32 -6.58 1.30 -12.60
CA ALA A 32 -6.57 2.36 -13.59
C ALA A 32 -7.16 1.93 -14.95
N CYS A 33 -6.69 0.82 -15.53
CA CYS A 33 -7.15 0.34 -16.83
C CYS A 33 -8.14 -0.84 -16.75
N GLY A 34 -8.31 -1.47 -15.58
CA GLY A 34 -9.19 -2.64 -15.42
C GLY A 34 -8.66 -3.94 -15.99
N GLU A 35 -7.48 -3.92 -16.63
CA GLU A 35 -6.87 -5.08 -17.27
C GLU A 35 -6.29 -6.08 -16.27
N THR A 36 -6.27 -7.37 -16.64
CA THR A 36 -5.82 -8.48 -15.77
C THR A 36 -4.59 -9.23 -16.28
N HIS A 37 -4.36 -9.22 -17.59
CA HIS A 37 -3.38 -10.10 -18.23
C HIS A 37 -1.93 -9.58 -18.18
N SER A 38 -1.74 -8.29 -17.93
CA SER A 38 -0.43 -7.60 -17.96
C SER A 38 0.02 -7.12 -16.58
N ILE A 39 -0.33 -7.85 -15.52
CA ILE A 39 0.01 -7.50 -14.14
C ILE A 39 1.15 -8.40 -13.65
N GLU A 40 2.28 -7.81 -13.29
CA GLU A 40 3.42 -8.53 -12.71
C GLU A 40 3.72 -8.06 -11.28
N ARG A 41 4.18 -8.99 -10.45
CA ARG A 41 4.56 -8.74 -9.07
C ARG A 41 5.99 -8.20 -9.00
N ILE A 42 6.17 -7.06 -8.35
CA ILE A 42 7.50 -6.45 -8.13
C ILE A 42 7.88 -6.54 -6.64
N PRO A 43 9.17 -6.64 -6.28
CA PRO A 43 9.63 -6.43 -4.91
C PRO A 43 9.17 -5.07 -4.34
N ARG A 44 8.80 -5.05 -3.05
CA ARG A 44 8.39 -3.81 -2.37
C ARG A 44 9.60 -2.88 -2.24
N PRO A 45 9.47 -1.57 -2.54
CA PRO A 45 10.53 -0.62 -2.25
C PRO A 45 10.76 -0.51 -0.73
N ALA A 46 11.98 -0.16 -0.31
CA ALA A 46 12.39 -0.17 1.09
C ALA A 46 11.45 0.62 2.01
N LEU A 47 11.02 1.80 1.57
CA LEU A 47 10.07 2.66 2.32
C LEU A 47 8.70 2.00 2.55
N VAL A 48 8.18 1.28 1.55
CA VAL A 48 6.90 0.56 1.68
C VAL A 48 7.05 -0.64 2.60
N ARG A 49 8.23 -1.28 2.59
CA ARG A 49 8.53 -2.41 3.46
C ARG A 49 8.66 -1.98 4.93
N THR A 50 9.24 -0.81 5.22
CA THR A 50 9.33 -0.31 6.59
C THR A 50 7.97 0.19 7.10
N LEU A 51 7.23 0.94 6.26
CA LEU A 51 5.95 1.52 6.66
C LEU A 51 4.77 0.54 6.67
N LEU A 52 4.69 -0.38 5.70
CA LEU A 52 3.58 -1.36 5.59
C LEU A 52 4.09 -2.80 5.75
N GLY A 53 5.22 -2.99 6.43
CA GLY A 53 5.82 -4.31 6.66
C GLY A 53 4.92 -5.24 7.47
N TYR A 54 4.14 -4.68 8.39
CA TYR A 54 3.20 -5.40 9.23
C TYR A 54 1.91 -5.82 8.51
N LEU A 55 1.60 -5.24 7.34
CA LEU A 55 0.41 -5.61 6.56
C LEU A 55 0.76 -6.63 5.47
N PRO A 56 -0.11 -7.63 5.23
CA PRO A 56 0.03 -8.58 4.14
C PRO A 56 -0.34 -7.87 2.82
N THR A 57 0.60 -7.12 2.24
CA THR A 57 0.42 -6.41 0.95
C THR A 57 1.35 -6.97 -0.13
N LYS A 58 0.96 -6.88 -1.39
CA LYS A 58 1.77 -7.29 -2.54
C LYS A 58 1.89 -6.10 -3.48
N TYR A 59 3.08 -5.84 -3.99
CA TYR A 59 3.34 -4.73 -4.92
C TYR A 59 3.24 -5.23 -6.35
N TYR A 60 2.50 -4.52 -7.18
CA TYR A 60 2.27 -4.90 -8.58
C TYR A 60 2.54 -3.73 -9.52
N ILE A 61 2.98 -4.04 -10.72
CA ILE A 61 2.98 -3.13 -11.87
C ILE A 61 2.02 -3.67 -12.91
N CYS A 62 1.29 -2.78 -13.57
CA CYS A 62 0.57 -3.12 -14.79
C CYS A 62 1.38 -2.61 -15.99
N TYR A 63 1.75 -3.49 -16.92
CA TYR A 63 2.50 -3.10 -18.13
C TYR A 63 1.62 -2.42 -19.19
N SER A 64 0.30 -2.62 -19.15
CA SER A 64 -0.64 -1.94 -20.07
C SER A 64 -0.67 -0.42 -19.79
N CYS A 65 -0.76 0.00 -18.52
CA CYS A 65 -0.83 1.42 -18.14
C CYS A 65 0.41 1.94 -17.41
N MET A 66 1.43 1.11 -17.22
CA MET A 66 2.68 1.38 -16.47
C MET A 66 2.48 1.87 -15.03
N LYS A 67 1.26 1.75 -14.48
CA LYS A 67 0.95 2.18 -13.11
C LYS A 67 1.27 1.08 -12.10
N ARG A 68 1.81 1.53 -10.97
CA ARG A 68 2.14 0.68 -9.81
C ARG A 68 1.02 0.79 -8.78
N PHE A 69 0.67 -0.32 -8.16
CA PHE A 69 -0.36 -0.35 -7.12
C PHE A 69 -0.05 -1.42 -6.07
N LEU A 70 -0.51 -1.18 -4.84
CA LEU A 70 -0.49 -2.18 -3.79
C LEU A 70 -1.79 -2.96 -3.80
N ARG A 71 -1.70 -4.27 -3.61
CA ARG A 71 -2.85 -5.14 -3.41
C ARG A 71 -2.76 -5.80 -2.05
N PHE A 72 -3.88 -6.02 -1.37
CA PHE A 72 -3.90 -6.91 -0.22
C PHE A 72 -3.66 -8.37 -0.65
N ALA A 73 -2.80 -9.04 0.11
CA ALA A 73 -2.27 -10.37 -0.21
C ALA A 73 -3.30 -11.48 0.01
#